data_AF-A0A945BKL0-F1
#
_entry.id   AF-A0A945BKL0-F1
#
_cell.length_a   1.000
_cell.length_b   1.000
_cell.length_c   1.000
_cell.angle_alpha   90.00
_cell.angle_beta   90.00
_cell.angle_gamma   90.00
#
_symmetry.space_group_name_H-M   'P 1'
#
loop_
_entity.id
_entity.type
_entity.pdbx_description
1 polymer ?
#
loop_
_entity_poly.entity_id
_entity_poly.type
_entity_poly.pdbx_seq_one_letter_code
_entity_poly.pdbx_strand_id
1 'polypeptide(L)'
;MKWIAIIAVCLAVVLYALNRSEVGLEQREDGLYYKTGAETAFTGDGLVYHSNKQKAQEGKIEAGKQTGPWKIWHANGHLHWEGSYKDGNKEGVWTRYDEEGAKTKESTWEEGVEQIMFELKPAEPAESPAAIPAAPTEQKQNE
;
A
#
# COMPACT_ATOMS: atom_id res chain seq x y z
N MET A 1 41.45 -10.71 -14.27
CA MET A 1 41.11 -11.43 -13.02
C MET A 1 40.27 -10.60 -12.03
N LYS A 2 40.55 -9.31 -11.80
CA LYS A 2 39.76 -8.46 -10.87
C LYS A 2 38.29 -8.23 -11.27
N TRP A 3 37.98 -8.21 -12.57
CA TRP A 3 36.64 -7.88 -13.08
C TRP A 3 35.66 -9.06 -12.97
N ILE A 4 36.17 -10.29 -13.05
CA ILE A 4 35.37 -11.52 -12.92
C ILE A 4 34.83 -11.64 -11.49
N ALA A 5 35.60 -11.24 -10.48
CA ALA A 5 35.17 -11.23 -9.09
C ALA A 5 34.06 -10.18 -8.84
N ILE A 6 34.14 -9.00 -9.45
CA ILE A 6 33.13 -7.95 -9.33
C ILE A 6 31.81 -8.40 -9.99
N ILE A 7 31.89 -8.99 -11.19
CA ILE A 7 30.71 -9.51 -11.89
C ILE A 7 30.07 -10.64 -11.07
N ALA A 8 30.86 -11.54 -10.49
CA ALA A 8 30.34 -12.62 -9.65
C ALA A 8 29.66 -12.11 -8.37
N VAL A 9 30.19 -11.06 -7.73
CA VAL A 9 29.56 -10.45 -6.55
C VAL A 9 28.28 -9.72 -6.94
N CYS A 10 28.27 -8.94 -8.03
CA CYS A 10 27.05 -8.31 -8.54
C CYS A 10 26.00 -9.36 -8.91
N LEU A 11 26.40 -10.44 -9.58
CA LEU A 11 25.50 -11.52 -9.97
C LEU A 11 24.97 -12.28 -8.74
N ALA A 12 25.78 -12.49 -7.71
CA ALA A 12 25.34 -13.07 -6.44
C ALA A 12 24.37 -12.16 -5.69
N VAL A 13 24.60 -10.84 -5.70
CA VAL A 13 23.68 -9.85 -5.09
C VAL A 13 22.37 -9.78 -5.87
N VAL A 14 22.43 -9.81 -7.21
CA VAL A 14 21.25 -9.83 -8.08
C VAL A 14 20.48 -11.14 -7.92
N LEU A 15 21.15 -12.29 -7.89
CA LEU A 15 20.51 -13.58 -7.62
C LEU A 15 19.93 -13.64 -6.21
N TYR A 16 20.60 -13.06 -5.21
CA TYR A 16 20.07 -12.95 -3.85
C TYR A 16 18.83 -12.05 -3.80
N ALA A 17 18.82 -10.95 -4.55
CA ALA A 17 17.66 -10.06 -4.67
C ALA A 17 16.51 -10.71 -5.44
N LEU A 18 16.79 -11.49 -6.50
CA LEU A 18 15.80 -12.21 -7.29
C LEU A 18 15.24 -13.44 -6.56
N ASN A 19 16.00 -14.06 -5.66
CA ASN A 19 15.59 -15.18 -4.83
C ASN A 19 15.00 -14.76 -3.48
N ARG A 20 14.82 -13.45 -3.25
CA ARG A 20 14.05 -12.96 -2.11
C ARG A 20 12.59 -13.31 -2.38
N SER A 21 12.14 -14.46 -1.89
CA SER A 21 10.71 -14.70 -1.77
C SER A 21 10.15 -13.54 -0.95
N GLU A 22 9.31 -12.74 -1.59
CA GLU A 22 8.51 -11.73 -0.92
C GLU A 22 7.60 -12.52 0.02
N VAL A 23 8.05 -12.72 1.25
CA VAL A 23 7.28 -13.47 2.23
C VAL A 23 6.07 -12.60 2.54
N GLY A 24 4.95 -12.93 1.91
CA GLY A 24 3.71 -12.19 2.02
C GLY A 24 3.22 -12.15 3.46
N LEU A 25 2.45 -11.10 3.76
CA LEU A 25 1.61 -11.10 4.94
C LEU A 25 0.31 -11.85 4.60
N GLU A 26 -0.01 -12.83 5.41
CA GLU A 26 -1.24 -13.62 5.34
C GLU A 26 -2.11 -13.29 6.54
N GLN A 27 -3.40 -13.01 6.31
CA GLN A 27 -4.39 -12.93 7.38
C GLN A 27 -4.92 -14.34 7.63
N ARG A 28 -4.84 -14.82 8.87
CA ARG A 28 -5.30 -16.15 9.26
C ARG A 28 -6.76 -16.13 9.72
N GLU A 29 -7.31 -17.30 10.05
CA GLU A 29 -8.70 -17.46 10.52
C GLU A 29 -9.02 -16.67 11.80
N ASP A 30 -8.00 -16.34 12.60
CA ASP A 30 -8.11 -15.48 13.78
C ASP A 30 -8.18 -13.97 13.45
N GLY A 31 -8.07 -13.61 12.17
CA GLY A 31 -8.09 -12.22 11.70
C GLY A 31 -6.76 -11.48 11.89
N LEU A 32 -5.74 -12.13 12.44
CA LEU A 32 -4.43 -11.53 12.66
C LEU A 32 -3.52 -11.75 11.44
N TYR A 33 -2.65 -10.76 11.21
CA TYR A 33 -1.64 -10.82 10.16
C TYR A 33 -0.40 -11.56 10.64
N TYR A 34 0.08 -12.48 9.82
CA TYR A 34 1.31 -13.24 10.02
C TYR A 34 2.20 -13.11 8.80
N LYS A 35 3.50 -13.23 9.01
CA LYS A 35 4.41 -13.51 7.89
C LYS A 35 4.26 -14.98 7.51
N THR A 36 4.27 -15.31 6.22
CA THR A 36 4.13 -16.72 5.80
C THR A 36 5.11 -17.65 6.50
N GLY A 37 4.58 -18.70 7.13
CA GLY A 37 5.33 -19.68 7.93
C GLY A 37 5.70 -19.22 9.35
N ALA A 38 5.33 -18.01 9.78
CA ALA A 38 5.59 -17.55 11.14
C ALA A 38 4.57 -18.11 12.14
N GLU A 39 5.04 -18.45 13.34
CA GLU A 39 4.17 -18.90 14.44
C GLU A 39 3.55 -17.73 15.21
N THR A 40 4.19 -16.56 15.15
CA THR A 40 3.79 -15.36 15.89
C THR A 40 3.23 -14.27 15.00
N ALA A 41 2.31 -13.49 15.58
CA ALA A 41 1.64 -12.40 14.89
C ALA A 41 2.65 -11.32 14.45
N PHE A 42 2.42 -10.77 13.26
CA PHE A 42 3.33 -9.82 12.63
C PHE A 42 3.31 -8.46 13.35
N THR A 43 4.47 -7.83 13.46
CA THR A 43 4.63 -6.46 13.94
C THR A 43 5.58 -5.71 13.02
N GLY A 44 5.16 -4.57 12.50
CA GLY A 44 5.94 -3.74 11.58
C GLY A 44 5.07 -3.05 10.54
N ASP A 45 5.71 -2.50 9.51
CA ASP A 45 5.02 -1.96 8.34
C ASP A 45 4.39 -3.09 7.54
N GLY A 46 3.07 -3.09 7.47
CA GLY A 46 2.27 -3.98 6.66
C GLY A 46 2.14 -3.46 5.24
N LEU A 47 2.53 -4.27 4.27
CA LEU A 47 2.32 -4.00 2.85
C LEU A 47 1.72 -5.24 2.19
N VAL A 48 0.53 -5.09 1.62
CA VAL A 48 -0.21 -6.13 0.91
C VAL A 48 -0.32 -5.73 -0.55
N TYR A 49 -0.19 -6.69 -1.46
CA TYR A 49 -0.26 -6.48 -2.90
C TYR A 49 -1.50 -7.14 -3.49
N HIS A 50 -2.02 -6.56 -4.57
CA HIS A 50 -3.03 -7.17 -5.43
C HIS A 50 -2.40 -8.32 -6.23
N SER A 51 -3.24 -9.17 -6.83
CA SER A 51 -2.79 -10.26 -7.71
C SER A 51 -1.97 -9.76 -8.92
N ASN A 52 -2.15 -8.49 -9.30
CA ASN A 52 -1.38 -7.82 -10.36
C ASN A 52 -0.05 -7.20 -9.88
N LYS A 53 0.38 -7.50 -8.64
CA LYS A 53 1.60 -6.99 -7.99
C LYS A 53 1.61 -5.48 -7.68
N GLN A 54 0.49 -4.78 -7.86
CA GLN A 54 0.37 -3.39 -7.40
C GLN A 54 0.03 -3.35 -5.91
N LYS A 55 0.38 -2.25 -5.22
CA LYS A 55 0.05 -2.08 -3.81
C LYS A 55 -1.46 -2.17 -3.62
N ALA A 56 -1.91 -2.98 -2.66
CA ALA A 56 -3.30 -3.09 -2.27
C ALA A 56 -3.58 -2.38 -0.95
N GLN A 57 -2.73 -2.57 0.06
CA GLN A 57 -2.89 -1.99 1.38
C GLN A 57 -1.54 -1.70 2.02
N GLU A 58 -1.45 -0.62 2.78
CA GLU A 58 -0.25 -0.19 3.47
C GLU A 58 -0.64 0.48 4.79
N GLY A 59 0.11 0.16 5.85
CA GLY A 59 -0.04 0.79 7.14
C GLY A 59 0.75 0.04 8.19
N LYS A 60 0.61 0.42 9.47
CA LYS A 60 1.31 -0.25 10.57
C LYS A 60 0.49 -1.41 11.10
N ILE A 61 1.16 -2.52 11.41
CA ILE A 61 0.58 -3.68 12.09
C ILE A 61 1.31 -3.87 13.41
N GLU A 62 0.57 -4.03 14.50
CA GLU A 62 1.09 -4.34 15.83
C GLU A 62 0.38 -5.58 16.38
N ALA A 63 1.15 -6.58 16.80
CA ALA A 63 0.62 -7.86 17.29
C ALA A 63 -0.43 -8.49 16.36
N GLY A 64 -0.19 -8.40 15.04
CA GLY A 64 -1.08 -8.92 14.00
C GLY A 64 -2.31 -8.06 13.71
N LYS A 65 -2.45 -6.89 14.35
CA LYS A 65 -3.60 -6.00 14.18
C LYS A 65 -3.20 -4.70 13.50
N GLN A 66 -4.07 -4.18 12.64
CA GLN A 66 -3.88 -2.89 11.99
C GLN A 66 -3.93 -1.76 13.01
N THR A 67 -3.03 -0.79 12.90
CA THR A 67 -2.93 0.37 13.80
C THR A 67 -2.42 1.61 13.06
N GLY A 68 -2.82 2.79 13.53
CA GLY A 68 -2.42 4.07 12.96
C GLY A 68 -3.00 4.31 11.56
N PRO A 69 -2.36 5.17 10.74
CA PRO A 69 -2.86 5.51 9.42
C PRO A 69 -2.70 4.34 8.44
N TRP A 70 -3.73 4.14 7.62
CA TRP A 70 -3.80 3.11 6.60
C TRP A 70 -4.29 3.67 5.28
N LYS A 71 -3.75 3.09 4.20
CA LYS A 71 -4.14 3.37 2.83
C LYS A 71 -4.46 2.07 2.13
N ILE A 72 -5.52 2.09 1.33
CA ILE A 72 -6.00 0.99 0.52
C ILE A 72 -6.12 1.51 -0.89
N TRP A 73 -5.62 0.78 -1.88
CA TRP A 73 -5.61 1.17 -3.28
C TRP A 73 -6.45 0.23 -4.12
N HIS A 74 -7.02 0.79 -5.19
CA HIS A 74 -7.64 0.03 -6.27
C HIS A 74 -6.60 -0.78 -7.03
N ALA A 75 -7.06 -1.77 -7.80
CA ALA A 75 -6.16 -2.55 -8.65
C ALA A 75 -5.48 -1.71 -9.74
N ASN A 76 -6.00 -0.51 -10.06
CA ASN A 76 -5.39 0.46 -10.98
C ASN A 76 -4.30 1.33 -10.31
N GLY A 77 -4.06 1.17 -9.00
CA GLY A 77 -3.07 1.94 -8.25
C GLY A 77 -3.57 3.27 -7.69
N HIS A 78 -4.80 3.69 -8.00
CA HIS A 78 -5.41 4.87 -7.36
C HIS A 78 -5.84 4.56 -5.93
N LEU A 79 -5.81 5.58 -5.08
CA LEU A 79 -6.26 5.45 -3.70
C LEU A 79 -7.74 5.05 -3.72
N HIS A 80 -8.11 4.07 -2.91
CA HIS A 80 -9.49 3.62 -2.74
C HIS A 80 -10.04 4.05 -1.39
N TRP A 81 -9.26 3.85 -0.32
CA TRP A 81 -9.60 4.32 1.02
C TRP A 81 -8.36 4.82 1.73
N GLU A 82 -8.56 5.84 2.57
CA GLU A 82 -7.61 6.19 3.62
C GLU A 82 -8.34 6.41 4.94
N GLY A 83 -7.66 6.14 6.03
CA GLY A 83 -8.16 6.37 7.38
C GLY A 83 -7.18 5.84 8.40
N SER A 84 -7.66 5.62 9.62
CA SER A 84 -6.85 5.00 10.67
C SER A 84 -7.50 3.74 11.22
N TYR A 85 -6.67 2.84 11.70
CA TYR A 85 -7.08 1.70 12.51
C TYR A 85 -6.57 1.84 13.94
N LYS A 86 -7.28 1.20 14.86
CA LYS A 86 -6.83 0.96 16.22
C LYS A 86 -7.25 -0.45 16.62
N ASP A 87 -6.27 -1.25 17.04
CA ASP A 87 -6.48 -2.64 17.44
C ASP A 87 -7.25 -3.49 16.40
N GLY A 88 -7.03 -3.20 15.10
CA GLY A 88 -7.68 -3.88 13.99
C GLY A 88 -9.05 -3.31 13.60
N ASN A 89 -9.58 -2.34 14.35
CA ASN A 89 -10.86 -1.70 14.07
C ASN A 89 -10.66 -0.34 13.42
N LYS A 90 -11.54 0.04 12.49
CA LYS A 90 -11.53 1.38 11.89
C LYS A 90 -11.76 2.43 12.98
N GLU A 91 -10.95 3.48 12.99
CA GLU A 91 -11.05 4.60 13.91
C GLU A 91 -10.87 5.92 13.17
N GLY A 92 -11.67 6.92 13.56
CA GLY A 92 -11.62 8.27 13.01
C GLY A 92 -12.27 8.38 11.63
N VAL A 93 -11.83 9.37 10.87
CA VAL A 93 -12.40 9.67 9.55
C VAL A 93 -11.78 8.76 8.50
N TRP A 94 -12.66 8.07 7.76
CA TRP A 94 -12.35 7.25 6.61
C TRP A 94 -12.87 7.93 5.35
N THR A 95 -11.98 8.15 4.39
CA THR A 95 -12.34 8.75 3.10
C THR A 95 -12.25 7.70 2.00
N ARG A 96 -13.32 7.58 1.20
CA ARG A 96 -13.40 6.76 0.01
C ARG A 96 -13.14 7.59 -1.23
N TYR A 97 -12.39 6.99 -2.14
CA TYR A 97 -12.09 7.49 -3.45
C TYR A 97 -12.59 6.51 -4.52
N ASP A 98 -13.05 7.03 -5.64
CA ASP A 98 -13.38 6.24 -6.83
C ASP A 98 -12.12 5.82 -7.62
N GLU A 99 -12.34 5.14 -8.74
CA GLU A 99 -11.27 4.68 -9.62
C GLU A 99 -10.55 5.82 -10.35
N GLU A 100 -11.07 7.06 -10.35
CA GLU A 100 -10.44 8.25 -10.93
C GLU A 100 -9.72 9.10 -9.86
N GLY A 101 -9.85 8.73 -8.58
CA GLY A 101 -9.25 9.41 -7.44
C GLY A 101 -10.09 10.53 -6.86
N ALA A 102 -11.35 10.70 -7.28
CA ALA A 102 -12.25 11.69 -6.68
C ALA A 102 -12.87 11.16 -5.38
N LYS A 103 -13.01 12.05 -4.39
CA LYS A 103 -13.63 11.71 -3.10
C LYS A 103 -15.13 11.49 -3.27
N THR A 104 -15.61 10.31 -2.90
CA THR A 104 -17.01 9.93 -3.07
C THR A 104 -17.77 9.78 -1.76
N LYS A 105 -17.07 9.47 -0.66
CA LYS A 105 -17.70 9.21 0.64
C LYS A 105 -16.72 9.49 1.77
N GLU A 106 -17.20 10.10 2.83
CA GLU A 106 -16.49 10.23 4.09
C GLU A 106 -17.31 9.56 5.19
N SER A 107 -16.65 8.88 6.12
CA SER A 107 -17.33 8.18 7.20
C SER A 107 -16.50 8.22 8.47
N THR A 108 -17.14 8.53 9.59
CA THR A 108 -16.49 8.54 10.90
C THR A 108 -16.75 7.23 11.59
N TRP A 109 -15.69 6.59 12.06
CA TRP A 109 -15.72 5.31 12.76
C TRP A 109 -15.23 5.48 14.19
N GLU A 110 -15.93 4.87 15.13
CA GLU A 110 -15.52 4.81 16.54
C GLU A 110 -15.60 3.35 16.99
N GLU A 111 -14.48 2.80 17.45
CA GLU A 111 -14.34 1.39 17.85
C GLU A 111 -14.85 0.39 16.79
N GLY A 112 -14.65 0.70 15.50
CA GLY A 112 -15.10 -0.14 14.40
C GLY A 112 -16.59 0.00 14.03
N VAL A 113 -17.33 0.91 14.68
CA VAL A 113 -18.73 1.22 14.37
C VAL A 113 -18.80 2.49 13.52
N GLU A 114 -19.47 2.42 12.37
CA GLU A 114 -19.75 3.60 11.53
C GLU A 114 -20.75 4.50 12.26
N GLN A 115 -20.29 5.67 12.69
CA GLN A 115 -21.12 6.63 13.42
C GLN A 115 -21.87 7.54 12.45
N ILE A 116 -21.12 8.09 11.49
CA ILE A 116 -21.62 9.10 10.56
C ILE A 116 -21.11 8.76 9.17
N MET A 117 -22.01 8.78 8.19
CA MET A 117 -21.71 8.63 6.78
C MET A 117 -22.16 9.87 6.02
N PHE A 118 -21.24 10.46 5.24
CA PHE A 118 -21.52 11.50 4.28
C PHE A 118 -21.13 11.01 2.89
N GLU A 119 -22.12 10.79 2.02
CA GLU A 119 -21.86 10.61 0.60
C GLU A 119 -21.60 11.99 -0.02
N LEU A 120 -20.44 12.12 -0.65
CA LEU A 120 -20.09 13.29 -1.43
C LEU A 120 -20.71 13.06 -2.80
N LYS A 121 -21.60 13.97 -3.23
CA LYS A 121 -21.98 13.98 -4.64
C LYS A 121 -20.71 14.10 -5.46
N PRO A 122 -20.52 13.27 -6.51
CA PRO A 122 -19.38 13.44 -7.39
C PRO A 122 -19.37 14.90 -7.81
N ALA A 123 -18.24 15.57 -7.62
CA ALA A 123 -18.03 16.83 -8.31
C ALA A 123 -18.28 16.50 -9.79
N GLU A 124 -19.14 17.28 -10.46
CA GLU A 124 -19.27 17.20 -11.91
C GLU A 124 -17.86 17.05 -12.50
N PRO A 125 -17.64 16.12 -13.45
CA PRO A 125 -16.31 15.68 -13.86
C PRO A 125 -15.45 16.92 -14.09
N ALA A 126 -14.54 17.18 -13.14
CA ALA A 126 -13.61 18.27 -13.26
C ALA A 126 -12.80 17.92 -14.51
N GLU A 127 -12.95 18.73 -15.54
CA GLU A 127 -12.24 18.57 -16.81
C GLU A 127 -10.80 18.19 -16.50
N SER A 128 -10.42 16.98 -16.90
CA SER A 128 -9.15 16.33 -16.61
C SER A 128 -8.02 17.36 -16.62
N PRO A 129 -7.40 17.72 -15.48
CA PRO A 129 -6.17 18.46 -15.53
C PRO A 129 -5.15 17.46 -16.08
N ALA A 130 -4.79 17.70 -17.33
CA ALA A 130 -3.81 16.95 -18.10
C ALA A 130 -2.67 16.48 -17.20
N ALA A 131 -2.30 15.20 -17.39
CA ALA A 131 -1.10 14.55 -16.91
C ALA A 131 -0.06 15.58 -16.43
N ILE A 132 0.27 15.55 -15.13
CA ILE A 132 1.47 16.20 -14.63
C ILE A 132 2.59 15.76 -15.57
N PRO A 133 3.19 16.66 -16.37
CA PRO A 133 4.27 16.25 -17.24
C PRO A 133 5.37 15.72 -16.32
N ALA A 134 5.71 14.44 -16.50
CA ALA A 134 6.90 13.86 -15.90
C ALA A 134 8.06 14.83 -16.14
N ALA A 135 8.70 15.25 -15.05
CA ALA A 135 9.82 16.18 -15.09
C ALA A 135 10.82 15.76 -16.19
N PRO A 136 11.33 16.69 -17.02
CA PRO A 136 12.28 16.35 -18.05
C PRO A 136 13.51 15.74 -17.38
N THR A 137 13.79 14.48 -17.68
CA THR A 137 15.05 13.85 -17.27
C THR A 137 16.15 14.47 -18.10
N GLU A 138 16.93 15.35 -17.47
CA GLU A 138 18.10 16.00 -18.01
C GLU A 138 19.10 14.94 -18.51
N GLN A 139 19.17 14.72 -19.83
CA GLN A 139 20.28 13.98 -20.42
C GLN A 139 21.46 14.95 -20.58
N LYS A 140 22.38 14.88 -19.62
CA LYS A 140 23.71 15.44 -19.79
C LYS A 140 24.44 14.57 -20.83
N GLN A 141 24.41 15.01 -22.09
CA GLN A 141 25.33 14.50 -23.09
C GLN A 141 26.69 15.14 -22.85
N ASN A 142 27.64 14.26 -22.57
CA ASN A 142 29.05 14.56 -22.48
C ASN A 142 29.60 14.50 -23.90
N GLU A 143 30.12 15.62 -24.40
CA GLU A 143 31.23 15.70 -25.37
C GLU A 143 31.95 17.04 -25.19
#